data_AF-A0A0E9PFA4-F1
#
_entry.id   AF-A0A0E9PFA4-F1
#
_cell.length_a   1.000
_cell.length_b   1.000
_cell.length_c   1.000
_cell.angle_alpha   90.00
_cell.angle_beta   90.00
_cell.angle_gamma   90.00
#
_symmetry.space_group_name_H-M   'P 1'
#
loop_
_entity.id
_entity.type
_entity.pdbx_description
1 polymer ?
#
loop_
_entity_poly.entity_id
_entity_poly.type
_entity_poly.pdbx_seq_one_letter_code
_entity_poly.pdbx_strand_id
1 'polypeptide(L)' 'MQQESLSEWETQFTQKYDYVGKLLRPGEEPTEYTDDEEAKDKKTE' A
#
# COMPACT_ATOMS: atom_id res chain seq x y z
N MET A 1 16.71 10.39 -0.38
CA MET A 1 17.34 9.34 0.44
C MET A 1 16.34 8.50 1.21
N GLN A 2 15.77 8.93 2.35
CA GLN A 2 14.90 8.02 3.15
C GLN A 2 13.62 7.58 2.42
N GLN A 3 12.98 8.48 1.69
CA GLN A 3 11.74 8.19 0.96
C GLN A 3 11.98 7.25 -0.24
N GLU A 4 13.15 7.36 -0.88
CA GLU A 4 13.57 6.48 -1.99
C GLU A 4 13.83 5.06 -1.48
N SER A 5 14.48 4.92 -0.32
CA SER A 5 14.69 3.62 0.31
C SER A 5 13.37 2.91 0.65
N LEU A 6 12.35 3.66 1.10
CA LEU A 6 11.02 3.10 1.38
C LEU A 6 10.31 2.64 0.10
N SER A 7 10.40 3.42 -0.97
CA SER A 7 9.77 3.08 -2.26
C SER A 7 10.41 1.84 -2.91
N GLU A 8 11.73 1.69 -2.78
CA GLU A 8 12.43 0.50 -3.26
C GLU A 8 12.00 -0.75 -2.49
N TRP A 9 11.84 -0.63 -1.16
CA TRP A 9 11.32 -1.71 -0.33
C TRP A 9 9.88 -2.10 -0.71
N GLU A 10 8.99 -1.13 -0.89
CA GLU A 10 7.61 -1.40 -1.34
C GLU A 10 7.59 -2.24 -2.62
N THR A 11 8.38 -1.83 -3.62
CA THR A 11 8.48 -2.55 -4.91
C THR A 11 8.97 -3.99 -4.73
N GLN A 12 9.98 -4.22 -3.89
CA GLN A 12 10.49 -5.56 -3.62
C GLN A 12 9.46 -6.45 -2.91
N PHE A 13 8.63 -5.88 -2.03
CA PHE A 13 7.61 -6.63 -1.29
C PHE A 13 6.42 -7.01 -2.16
N THR A 14 5.89 -6.09 -2.95
CA THR A 14 4.73 -6.35 -3.84
C THR A 14 5.08 -7.33 -4.97
N GLN A 15 6.35 -7.42 -5.37
CA GLN A 15 6.79 -8.43 -6.35
C GLN A 15 6.94 -9.83 -5.77
N LYS A 16 7.26 -9.93 -4.47
CA LYS A 16 7.60 -11.21 -3.83
C LYS A 16 6.45 -11.82 -3.05
N TYR A 17 5.52 -11.00 -2.58
CA TYR A 17 4.43 -11.40 -1.69
C TYR A 17 3.12 -10.76 -2.12
N ASP A 18 2.02 -11.46 -1.86
CA ASP A 18 0.69 -10.91 -2.04
C ASP A 18 0.47 -9.73 -1.09
N TYR A 19 -0.05 -8.63 -1.63
CA TYR A 19 -0.56 -7.54 -0.84
C TYR A 19 -1.92 -7.97 -0.25
N VAL A 20 -2.11 -7.82 1.06
CA VAL A 20 -3.29 -8.34 1.79
C VAL A 20 -4.11 -7.26 2.49
N GLY A 21 -3.71 -5.99 2.34
CA GLY A 21 -4.41 -4.86 2.95
C GLY A 21 -3.48 -3.73 3.41
N LYS A 22 -4.10 -2.60 3.71
CA LYS A 22 -3.40 -1.38 4.17
C LYS A 22 -3.18 -1.38 5.68
N LEU A 23 -2.06 -0.79 6.10
CA LEU A 23 -1.81 -0.49 7.51
C LEU A 23 -2.57 0.78 7.89
N LEU A 24 -3.61 0.63 8.71
CA LEU A 24 -4.45 1.74 9.17
C LEU A 24 -3.68 2.70 10.08
N ARG A 25 -3.89 3.99 9.88
CA ARG A 25 -3.43 5.02 10.81
C ARG A 25 -4.29 5.00 12.09
N PRO A 26 -3.79 5.53 13.21
CA PRO A 26 -4.58 5.65 14.42
C PRO A 26 -5.90 6.40 14.17
N GLY A 27 -7.03 5.74 14.43
CA GLY A 27 -8.37 6.29 14.22
C GLY A 27 -8.96 6.09 12.82
N GLU A 28 -8.26 5.41 11.90
CA GLU A 28 -8.81 5.05 10.59
C GLU A 28 -9.69 3.80 10.68
N GLU A 29 -10.85 3.81 10.02
CA GLU A 29 -11.78 2.69 10.03
C GLU A 29 -11.27 1.53 9.15
N PRO A 30 -11.46 0.25 9.58
CA PRO A 30 -11.11 -0.90 8.75
C PRO A 30 -11.87 -0.92 7.42
N THR A 31 -11.17 -1.29 6.35
CA THR A 31 -11.76 -1.50 5.03
C THR A 31 -11.43 -2.90 4.52
N GLU A 32 -12.38 -3.53 3.82
CA GLU A 32 -12.10 -4.79 3.15
C GLU A 32 -11.06 -4.58 2.05
N TYR A 33 -10.05 -5.43 2.03
CA TYR A 33 -9.06 -5.45 0.98
C TYR A 33 -9.57 -6.33 -0.16
N THR A 34 -9.92 -5.72 -1.29
CA THR A 34 -10.16 -6.44 -2.55
C THR A 34 -8.94 -6.24 -3.45
N ASP A 35 -8.43 -7.33 -4.01
CA ASP A 35 -7.27 -7.39 -4.91
C ASP A 35 -7.30 -6.36 -6.07
N ASP A 36 -8.50 -5.86 -6.42
CA ASP A 36 -8.76 -4.85 -7.46
C ASP A 36 -8.54 -3.38 -7.01
N GLU A 37 -8.40 -3.10 -5.71
CA GLU A 37 -8.27 -1.73 -5.19
C GLU A 37 -6.85 -1.14 -5.32
N GLU A 38 -5.91 -1.84 -5.96
CA GLU A 38 -4.56 -1.31 -6.25
C GLU A 38 -4.55 -0.30 -7.43
N ALA A 39 -5.68 -0.12 -8.13
CA ALA A 39 -5.79 0.85 -9.22
C ALA A 39 -6.29 2.25 -8.80
N LYS A 40 -6.86 2.42 -7.60
CA LYS A 40 -7.59 3.66 -7.26
C LYS A 40 -6.88 4.67 -6.37
N ASP A 41 -5.88 4.27 -5.59
CA ASP A 41 -5.17 5.21 -4.70
C ASP A 41 -4.07 6.04 -5.40
N LYS A 42 -4.00 6.01 -6.74
CA LYS A 42 -3.19 6.95 -7.55
C LYS A 42 -3.88 8.30 -7.82
N LYS A 43 -5.00 8.60 -7.15
CA LYS A 43 -5.68 9.89 -7.23
C LYS A 43 -6.13 10.35 -5.84
N THR A 44 -5.26 11.04 -5.13
CA THR A 44 -5.66 12.23 -4.39
C THR A 44 -4.55 13.25 -4.57
N GLU A 45 -4.94 14.35 -5.23
CA GLU A 45 -4.21 15.56 -5.54
C GLU A 45 -3.80 16.34 -4.28
#